data_AF-A0A0E4BSG4-F1
#
_entry.id   AF-A0A0E4BSG4-F1
#
_cell.length_a   1.000
_cell.length_b   1.000
_cell.length_c   1.000
_cell.angle_alpha   90.00
_cell.angle_beta   90.00
_cell.angle_gamma   90.00
#
_symmetry.space_group_name_H-M   'P 1'
#
loop_
_entity.id
_entity.type
_entity.pdbx_description
1 polymer ?
#
loop_
_entity_poly.entity_id
_entity_poly.type
_entity_poly.pdbx_seq_one_letter_code
_entity_poly.pdbx_strand_id
1 'polypeptide(L)'
;MTLYEHLPVDIRETVDALVVELKPQPWPARFLALIGLLGEKLEAMTEREPWNLIQQWTALMTATLEHMQPDSSVVECVGLMSISFNDQWRAQALGQIERDPTVLDRLVAACPDWGDIVDSVLEANQRRPIKAIRAR
;
A
#
# COMPACT_ATOMS: atom_id res chain seq x y z
N MET A 1 8.24 4.18 16.14
CA MET A 1 6.85 4.67 16.09
C MET A 1 6.31 4.24 14.74
N THR A 2 5.27 3.42 14.72
CA THR A 2 4.71 2.84 13.49
C THR A 2 3.58 3.72 12.97
N LEU A 3 3.22 3.61 11.69
CA LEU A 3 2.06 4.33 11.14
C LEU A 3 0.79 3.95 11.93
N TYR A 4 0.65 2.65 12.26
CA TYR A 4 -0.48 2.12 13.02
C TYR A 4 -0.83 2.94 14.26
N GLU A 5 0.16 3.36 15.07
CA GLU A 5 -0.04 4.09 16.32
C GLU A 5 -0.72 5.46 16.13
N HIS A 6 -0.68 6.01 14.92
CA HIS A 6 -1.26 7.31 14.59
C HIS A 6 -2.59 7.23 13.86
N LEU A 7 -3.07 6.02 13.56
CA LEU A 7 -4.33 5.84 12.83
C LEU A 7 -5.54 6.03 13.76
N PRO A 8 -6.66 6.57 13.22
CA PRO A 8 -7.96 6.54 13.87
C PRO A 8 -8.33 5.13 14.36
N VAL A 9 -9.13 5.03 15.43
CA VAL A 9 -9.48 3.75 16.09
C VAL A 9 -10.15 2.79 15.10
N ASP A 10 -11.10 3.26 14.31
CA ASP A 10 -11.82 2.52 13.28
C ASP A 10 -10.88 1.94 12.21
N ILE A 11 -9.85 2.71 11.82
CA ILE A 11 -8.84 2.24 10.88
C ILE A 11 -7.94 1.19 11.55
N ARG A 12 -7.55 1.37 12.82
CA ARG A 12 -6.75 0.37 13.55
C ARG A 12 -7.49 -0.95 13.74
N GLU A 13 -8.78 -0.91 14.07
CA GLU A 13 -9.62 -2.12 14.16
C GLU A 13 -9.67 -2.87 12.82
N THR A 14 -9.76 -2.13 11.71
CA THR A 14 -9.67 -2.72 10.36
C THR A 14 -8.30 -3.36 10.11
N VAL A 15 -7.20 -2.70 10.50
CA VAL A 15 -5.85 -3.27 10.40
C VAL A 15 -5.75 -4.56 11.20
N ASP A 16 -6.24 -4.58 12.44
CA ASP A 16 -6.17 -5.74 13.32
C ASP A 16 -6.93 -6.94 12.71
N ALA A 17 -8.12 -6.70 12.15
CA ALA A 17 -8.89 -7.72 11.46
C ALA A 17 -8.13 -8.27 10.23
N LEU A 18 -7.59 -7.38 9.38
CA LEU A 18 -6.79 -7.78 8.22
C LEU A 18 -5.55 -8.57 8.62
N VAL A 19 -4.86 -8.20 9.71
CA VAL A 19 -3.68 -8.92 10.19
C VAL A 19 -4.05 -10.34 10.61
N VAL A 20 -5.16 -10.52 11.35
CA VAL A 20 -5.62 -11.85 11.77
C VAL A 20 -5.92 -12.73 10.56
N GLU A 21 -6.57 -12.18 9.54
CA GLU A 21 -6.96 -12.92 8.34
C GLU A 21 -5.77 -13.25 7.41
N LEU A 22 -4.88 -12.28 7.19
CA LEU A 22 -3.82 -12.37 6.19
C LEU A 22 -2.54 -13.03 6.71
N LYS A 23 -2.27 -12.99 8.01
CA LYS A 23 -1.07 -13.58 8.61
C LYS A 23 -0.87 -15.08 8.29
N PRO A 24 -1.89 -15.95 8.32
CA PRO A 24 -1.71 -17.36 7.94
C PRO A 24 -1.54 -17.57 6.42
N GLN A 25 -1.87 -16.59 5.60
CA GLN A 25 -1.84 -16.72 4.13
C GLN A 25 -0.42 -16.57 3.56
N PRO A 26 -0.13 -17.18 2.40
CA PRO A 26 1.11 -16.91 1.68
C PRO A 26 1.08 -15.51 1.02
N TRP A 27 2.25 -14.94 0.72
CA TRP A 27 2.37 -13.59 0.16
C TRP A 27 1.54 -13.32 -1.11
N PRO A 28 1.43 -14.23 -2.09
CA PRO A 28 0.57 -13.99 -3.25
C PRO A 28 -0.90 -13.76 -2.87
N ALA A 29 -1.41 -14.53 -1.90
CA ALA A 29 -2.78 -14.37 -1.40
C ALA A 29 -2.95 -13.07 -0.60
N ARG A 30 -1.96 -12.71 0.24
CA ARG A 30 -1.95 -11.43 0.97
C ARG A 30 -1.99 -10.24 0.01
N PHE A 31 -1.20 -10.32 -1.05
CA PHE A 31 -1.11 -9.29 -2.07
C PHE A 31 -2.44 -9.10 -2.80
N LEU A 32 -3.01 -10.18 -3.34
CA LEU A 32 -4.28 -10.09 -4.04
C LEU A 32 -5.42 -9.62 -3.13
N ALA A 33 -5.43 -10.02 -1.86
CA ALA A 33 -6.43 -9.53 -0.90
C ALA A 33 -6.29 -8.02 -0.64
N LEU A 34 -5.06 -7.53 -0.44
CA LEU A 34 -4.81 -6.10 -0.25
C LEU A 34 -5.12 -5.28 -1.51
N ILE A 35 -4.85 -5.80 -2.70
CA ILE A 35 -5.24 -5.16 -3.97
C ILE A 35 -6.76 -5.21 -4.17
N GLY A 36 -7.41 -6.33 -3.83
CA GLY A 36 -8.87 -6.46 -3.86
C GLY A 36 -9.56 -5.41 -2.97
N LEU A 37 -9.00 -5.14 -1.78
CA LEU A 37 -9.47 -4.09 -0.89
C LEU A 37 -9.42 -2.68 -1.51
N LEU A 38 -8.45 -2.41 -2.40
CA LEU A 38 -8.45 -1.17 -3.19
C LEU A 38 -9.64 -1.13 -4.14
N GLY A 39 -9.87 -2.22 -4.87
CA GLY A 39 -11.00 -2.38 -5.77
C GLY A 39 -12.34 -2.16 -5.06
N GLU A 40 -12.57 -2.82 -3.93
CA GLU A 40 -13.79 -2.67 -3.13
C GLU A 40 -14.01 -1.22 -2.69
N LYS A 41 -12.95 -0.52 -2.26
CA LYS A 41 -13.04 0.88 -1.87
C LYS A 41 -13.41 1.79 -3.04
N LEU A 42 -12.84 1.53 -4.22
CA LEU A 42 -13.13 2.30 -5.44
C LEU A 42 -14.54 1.99 -5.99
N GLU A 43 -15.00 0.74 -5.91
CA GLU A 43 -16.33 0.30 -6.35
C GLU A 43 -17.45 0.79 -5.42
N ALA A 44 -17.20 0.87 -4.11
CA ALA A 44 -18.15 1.40 -3.13
C ALA A 44 -18.42 2.91 -3.27
N MET A 45 -17.86 3.59 -4.29
CA MET A 45 -17.98 5.02 -4.45
C MET A 45 -19.37 5.48 -4.91
N THR A 46 -19.87 6.46 -4.15
CA THR A 46 -20.84 7.49 -4.61
C THR A 46 -20.25 8.91 -4.61
N GLU A 47 -19.01 9.11 -4.16
CA GLU A 47 -18.36 10.43 -4.01
C GLU A 47 -17.32 10.76 -5.10
N ARG A 48 -17.00 12.06 -5.22
CA ARG A 48 -16.27 12.68 -6.36
C ARG A 48 -14.74 12.64 -6.29
N GLU A 49 -14.13 12.14 -5.21
CA GLU A 49 -12.69 12.35 -4.94
C GLU A 49 -11.92 11.04 -4.65
N PRO A 50 -11.55 10.25 -5.67
CA PRO A 50 -10.93 8.92 -5.49
C PRO A 50 -9.58 8.93 -4.76
N TRP A 51 -8.90 10.08 -4.70
CA TRP A 51 -7.57 10.20 -4.08
C TRP A 51 -7.57 9.95 -2.56
N ASN A 52 -8.65 10.29 -1.85
CA ASN A 52 -8.71 10.13 -0.39
C ASN A 52 -8.82 8.64 -0.01
N LEU A 53 -9.55 7.84 -0.80
CA LEU A 53 -9.73 6.41 -0.65
C LEU A 53 -8.43 5.67 -0.94
N ILE A 54 -7.71 6.08 -1.99
CA ILE A 54 -6.39 5.55 -2.30
C ILE A 54 -5.42 5.82 -1.15
N GLN A 55 -5.40 7.04 -0.59
CA GLN A 55 -4.56 7.34 0.57
C GLN A 55 -4.93 6.52 1.82
N GLN A 56 -6.23 6.34 2.10
CA GLN A 56 -6.68 5.50 3.21
C GLN A 56 -6.31 4.04 3.00
N TRP A 57 -6.45 3.52 1.78
CA TRP A 57 -6.01 2.19 1.41
C TRP A 57 -4.51 2.02 1.60
N THR A 58 -3.69 2.97 1.13
CA THR A 58 -2.23 2.95 1.31
C THR A 58 -1.87 2.98 2.81
N ALA A 59 -2.62 3.71 3.64
CA ALA A 59 -2.41 3.73 5.09
C ALA A 59 -2.73 2.37 5.73
N LEU A 60 -3.87 1.77 5.39
CA LEU A 60 -4.27 0.44 5.84
C LEU A 60 -3.23 -0.60 5.47
N MET A 61 -2.90 -0.70 4.17
CA MET A 61 -1.91 -1.64 3.66
C MET A 61 -0.55 -1.44 4.34
N THR A 62 -0.08 -0.19 4.52
CA THR A 62 1.21 0.07 5.18
C THR A 62 1.20 -0.42 6.62
N ALA A 63 0.15 -0.10 7.38
CA ALA A 63 0.03 -0.55 8.77
C ALA A 63 -0.10 -2.07 8.86
N THR A 64 -0.87 -2.73 8.01
CA THR A 64 -0.95 -4.19 7.96
C THR A 64 0.42 -4.82 7.69
N LEU A 65 1.22 -4.25 6.77
CA LEU A 65 2.59 -4.71 6.52
C LEU A 65 3.49 -4.58 7.76
N GLU A 66 3.38 -3.49 8.54
CA GLU A 66 4.15 -3.30 9.79
C GLU A 66 3.94 -4.46 10.78
N HIS A 67 2.73 -5.00 10.85
CA HIS A 67 2.41 -6.15 11.70
C HIS A 67 2.80 -7.50 11.10
N MET A 68 2.84 -7.62 9.78
CA MET A 68 3.18 -8.87 9.09
C MET A 68 4.67 -9.10 8.89
N GLN A 69 5.51 -8.07 9.11
CA GLN A 69 6.94 -8.05 8.83
C GLN A 69 7.22 -8.28 7.33
N PRO A 70 7.40 -7.21 6.54
CA PRO A 70 7.54 -7.35 5.08
C PRO A 70 8.80 -8.15 4.72
N ASP A 71 8.66 -9.00 3.69
CA ASP A 71 9.70 -9.87 3.17
C ASP A 71 10.14 -9.41 1.77
N SER A 72 11.26 -8.71 1.69
CA SER A 72 11.78 -8.20 0.41
C SER A 72 12.33 -9.28 -0.53
N SER A 73 12.37 -10.55 -0.11
CA SER A 73 12.73 -11.65 -1.01
C SER A 73 11.57 -12.06 -1.93
N VAL A 74 10.36 -11.60 -1.64
CA VAL A 74 9.14 -11.97 -2.35
C VAL A 74 8.60 -10.79 -3.17
N VAL A 75 8.35 -11.03 -4.45
CA VAL A 75 8.00 -10.00 -5.45
C VAL A 75 6.76 -9.21 -5.04
N GLU A 76 5.72 -9.91 -4.58
CA GLU A 76 4.46 -9.29 -4.19
C GLU A 76 4.61 -8.34 -2.99
N CYS A 77 5.47 -8.71 -2.03
CA CYS A 77 5.79 -7.83 -0.92
C CYS A 77 6.61 -6.62 -1.37
N VAL A 78 7.57 -6.81 -2.28
CA VAL A 78 8.34 -5.71 -2.89
C VAL A 78 7.40 -4.72 -3.60
N GLY A 79 6.40 -5.23 -4.32
CA GLY A 79 5.34 -4.41 -4.93
C GLY A 79 4.67 -3.51 -3.89
N LEU A 80 4.07 -4.10 -2.84
CA LEU A 80 3.38 -3.32 -1.80
C LEU A 80 4.32 -2.35 -1.06
N MET A 81 5.56 -2.76 -0.79
CA MET A 81 6.57 -1.89 -0.18
C MET A 81 6.86 -0.65 -1.03
N SER A 82 6.93 -0.79 -2.36
CA SER A 82 7.26 0.30 -3.29
C SER A 82 6.27 1.46 -3.28
N ILE A 83 5.01 1.20 -2.90
CA ILE A 83 3.93 2.18 -2.82
C ILE A 83 3.48 2.49 -1.39
N SER A 84 4.19 1.98 -0.38
CA SER A 84 3.84 2.20 1.03
C SER A 84 4.14 3.61 1.55
N PHE A 85 3.63 3.95 2.74
CA PHE A 85 4.01 5.18 3.44
C PHE A 85 5.32 5.06 4.23
N ASN A 86 5.99 3.91 4.19
CA ASN A 86 7.28 3.73 4.82
C ASN A 86 8.41 4.05 3.82
N ASP A 87 9.10 5.17 4.04
CA ASP A 87 10.16 5.66 3.16
C ASP A 87 11.32 4.67 2.99
N GLN A 88 11.69 3.97 4.06
CA GLN A 88 12.78 3.00 4.02
C GLN A 88 12.41 1.80 3.15
N TRP A 89 11.17 1.29 3.30
CA TRP A 89 10.68 0.18 2.49
C TRP A 89 10.55 0.57 1.02
N ARG A 90 10.04 1.77 0.74
CA ARG A 90 9.98 2.28 -0.64
C ARG A 90 11.35 2.36 -1.26
N ALA A 91 12.32 2.99 -0.59
CA ALA A 91 13.69 3.11 -1.11
C ALA A 91 14.33 1.74 -1.36
N GLN A 92 14.12 0.78 -0.46
CA GLN A 92 14.60 -0.59 -0.61
C GLN A 92 13.96 -1.30 -1.81
N ALA A 93 12.64 -1.23 -1.93
CA ALA A 93 11.88 -1.88 -3.00
C ALA A 93 12.21 -1.30 -4.38
N LEU A 94 12.25 0.04 -4.49
CA LEU A 94 12.63 0.73 -5.72
C LEU A 94 14.06 0.38 -6.13
N GLY A 95 15.01 0.38 -5.18
CA GLY A 95 16.39 -0.04 -5.46
C GLY A 95 16.52 -1.52 -5.85
N GLN A 96 15.55 -2.38 -5.54
CA GLN A 96 15.50 -3.76 -6.01
C GLN A 96 14.92 -3.86 -7.42
N ILE A 97 13.82 -3.14 -7.69
CA ILE A 97 13.18 -3.07 -9.01
C ILE A 97 14.16 -2.47 -10.05
N GLU A 98 14.92 -1.44 -9.68
CA GLU A 98 15.94 -0.84 -10.53
C GLU A 98 17.09 -1.81 -10.88
N ARG A 99 17.47 -2.68 -9.93
CA ARG A 99 18.55 -3.65 -10.12
C ARG A 99 18.11 -4.89 -10.89
N ASP A 100 16.86 -5.30 -10.73
CA ASP A 100 16.26 -6.45 -11.39
C ASP A 100 14.90 -6.08 -12.00
N PRO A 101 14.88 -5.67 -13.28
CA PRO A 101 13.65 -5.33 -13.98
C PRO A 101 12.63 -6.48 -14.05
N THR A 102 13.07 -7.74 -13.89
CA THR A 102 12.15 -8.89 -13.93
C THR A 102 11.18 -8.91 -12.75
N VAL A 103 11.47 -8.16 -11.68
CA VAL A 103 10.54 -7.94 -10.56
C VAL A 103 9.27 -7.25 -11.05
N LEU A 104 9.40 -6.23 -11.90
CA LEU A 104 8.26 -5.51 -12.44
C LEU A 104 7.44 -6.40 -13.40
N ASP A 105 8.11 -7.16 -14.27
CA ASP A 105 7.45 -8.11 -15.17
C ASP A 105 6.61 -9.14 -14.39
N ARG A 106 7.15 -9.65 -13.27
CA ARG A 106 6.44 -10.59 -12.40
C ARG A 106 5.28 -9.94 -11.66
N LEU A 107 5.43 -8.70 -11.21
CA LEU A 107 4.32 -7.93 -10.61
C LEU A 107 3.18 -7.73 -11.61
N VAL A 108 3.49 -7.33 -12.84
CA VAL A 108 2.49 -7.14 -13.91
C VAL A 108 1.84 -8.48 -14.30
N ALA A 109 2.59 -9.58 -14.30
CA ALA A 109 2.03 -10.91 -14.53
C ALA A 109 1.03 -11.33 -13.43
N ALA A 110 1.25 -10.92 -12.17
CA ALA A 110 0.36 -11.21 -11.04
C ALA A 110 -0.82 -10.22 -10.93
N CYS A 111 -0.59 -8.96 -11.30
CA CYS A 111 -1.55 -7.87 -11.29
C CYS A 111 -1.35 -7.01 -12.55
N PRO A 112 -2.10 -7.28 -13.64
CA PRO A 112 -1.93 -6.56 -14.92
C PRO A 112 -2.06 -5.04 -14.79
N ASP A 113 -2.90 -4.57 -13.87
CA ASP A 113 -3.17 -3.14 -13.63
C ASP A 113 -2.14 -2.50 -12.67
N TRP A 114 -1.04 -3.19 -12.35
CA TRP A 114 -0.05 -2.72 -11.38
C TRP A 114 0.49 -1.32 -11.70
N GLY A 115 0.76 -1.03 -12.98
CA GLY A 115 1.23 0.30 -13.41
C GLY A 115 0.22 1.41 -13.07
N ASP A 116 -1.05 1.19 -13.39
CA ASP A 116 -2.13 2.15 -13.13
C ASP A 116 -2.35 2.36 -11.62
N ILE A 117 -2.19 1.31 -10.82
CA ILE A 117 -2.25 1.39 -9.35
C ILE A 117 -1.11 2.26 -8.81
N VAL A 118 0.13 2.05 -9.28
CA VAL A 118 1.29 2.86 -8.88
C VAL A 118 1.06 4.33 -9.22
N ASP A 119 0.63 4.62 -10.45
CA ASP A 119 0.37 5.99 -10.90
C ASP A 119 -0.73 6.66 -10.08
N SER A 120 -1.82 5.94 -9.82
CA SER A 120 -2.94 6.41 -8.99
C SER A 120 -2.50 6.73 -7.56
N VAL A 121 -1.64 5.89 -6.96
CA VAL A 121 -1.09 6.13 -5.62
C VAL A 121 -0.16 7.34 -5.61
N LEU A 122 0.69 7.49 -6.62
CA LEU A 122 1.59 8.64 -6.74
C LEU A 122 0.78 9.94 -6.90
N GLU A 123 -0.23 9.96 -7.77
CA GLU A 123 -1.11 11.10 -7.94
C GLU A 123 -1.86 11.43 -6.65
N ALA A 124 -2.45 10.41 -6.00
CA ALA A 124 -3.15 10.60 -4.73
C ALA A 124 -2.23 11.19 -3.67
N ASN A 125 -0.97 10.76 -3.60
CA ASN A 125 0.00 11.24 -2.61
C ASN A 125 0.51 12.65 -2.89
N GLN A 126 0.58 13.09 -4.15
CA GLN A 126 0.89 14.48 -4.50
C GLN A 126 -0.22 15.45 -4.07
N ARG A 127 -1.47 14.98 -4.03
CA ARG A 127 -2.63 15.75 -3.57
C ARG A 127 -2.80 15.74 -2.05
N ARG A 128 -1.88 15.14 -1.28
CA ARG A 128 -1.83 15.38 0.17
C ARG A 128 -1.83 16.89 0.39
N PRO A 129 -2.67 17.43 1.29
CA PRO A 129 -2.53 18.82 1.67
C PRO A 129 -1.10 18.97 2.16
N ILE A 130 -0.28 19.63 1.36
CA ILE A 130 1.04 20.12 1.74
C ILE A 130 0.76 20.75 3.10
N LYS A 131 1.38 20.23 4.17
CA LYS A 131 1.46 20.97 5.42
C LYS A 131 1.98 22.32 4.98
N ALA A 132 1.09 23.30 4.87
CA ALA A 132 1.46 24.68 4.79
C ALA A 132 2.37 24.84 5.99
N ILE A 133 3.66 24.95 5.69
CA ILE A 133 4.66 25.34 6.66
C ILE A 133 4.08 26.65 7.17
N ARG A 134 3.44 26.61 8.34
CA ARG A 134 3.15 27.80 9.12
C ARG A 134 4.52 28.28 9.54
N ALA A 135 5.17 29.01 8.64
CA ALA A 135 6.22 29.93 8.97
C ALA A 135 5.57 30.93 9.93
N ARG A 136 5.91 30.80 11.21
CA ARG A 136 5.82 31.85 12.20
C ARG A 136 7.23 32.10 12.68
#